data_AF-A0A5R1NJN9-F1
#
_entry.id   AF-A0A5R1NJN9-F1
#
_cell.length_a   1.000
_cell.length_b   1.000
_cell.length_c   1.000
_cell.angle_alpha   90.00
_cell.angle_beta   90.00
_cell.angle_gamma   90.00
#
_symmetry.space_group_name_H-M   'P 1'
#
loop_
_entity.id
_entity.type
_entity.pdbx_description
1 polymer ?
#
loop_
_entity_poly.entity_id
_entity_poly.type
_entity_poly.pdbx_seq_one_letter_code
_entity_poly.pdbx_strand_id
1 'polypeptide(L)'
;MPVQDESSTTQSDALGLKRQRQGPRFWLGVGVTCAWAVVLVLLVIRAFNSGSGGLAVSALIAAILFTATLLFVFGFLNAHRLARVQQAFPSAVVVPVVVAPLLADQLRALMTALGLARSRVKPTTYATLVADGVTVRVLTGATGIPAASFPSDRVRSVVLGSAVVGMRTMTAIAIEVATFEGAVSLPVTPMRTRGNWLRAVPDAEIARLAEDLRSAIGCPAESGQSGT
;
A
#
# COMPACT_ATOMS: atom_id res chain seq x y z
N MET A 1 20.40 -54.68 17.38
CA MET A 1 20.38 -53.94 16.09
C MET A 1 20.05 -52.50 16.40
N PRO A 2 20.99 -51.55 16.23
CA PRO A 2 20.70 -50.14 16.44
C PRO A 2 20.01 -49.56 15.18
N VAL A 3 18.90 -48.85 15.40
CA VAL A 3 18.21 -48.07 14.38
C VAL A 3 18.93 -46.72 14.30
N GLN A 4 19.66 -46.50 13.21
CA GLN A 4 20.17 -45.18 12.83
C GLN A 4 19.04 -44.41 12.14
N ASP A 5 18.49 -43.41 12.82
CA ASP A 5 17.68 -42.37 12.18
C ASP A 5 18.60 -41.22 11.73
N GLU A 6 19.19 -41.39 10.56
CA GLU A 6 19.77 -40.29 9.77
C GLU A 6 18.66 -39.68 8.91
N SER A 7 18.04 -38.60 9.39
CA SER A 7 17.30 -37.68 8.51
C SER A 7 17.22 -36.26 9.06
N SER A 8 18.32 -35.77 9.65
CA SER A 8 18.56 -34.35 9.83
C SER A 8 19.28 -33.77 8.60
N THR A 9 18.65 -33.89 7.43
CA THR A 9 19.09 -33.19 6.21
C THR A 9 18.36 -31.85 6.16
N THR A 10 18.91 -30.89 6.89
CA THR A 10 19.14 -29.53 6.40
C THR A 10 18.07 -28.99 5.44
N GLN A 11 16.86 -28.80 5.94
CA GLN A 11 15.81 -27.96 5.34
C GLN A 11 16.19 -26.47 5.47
N SER A 12 17.43 -26.13 5.16
CA SER A 12 18.00 -24.77 5.14
C SER A 12 18.05 -24.20 3.71
N ASP A 13 17.48 -24.90 2.73
CA ASP A 13 17.51 -24.54 1.31
C ASP A 13 16.23 -23.87 0.77
N ALA A 14 15.21 -23.63 1.60
CA ALA A 14 13.97 -22.98 1.16
C ALA A 14 13.92 -21.46 1.40
N LEU A 15 14.97 -20.86 1.99
CA LEU A 15 15.20 -19.41 1.95
C LEU A 15 15.91 -19.03 0.65
N GLY A 16 15.31 -19.44 -0.47
CA GLY A 16 15.55 -18.85 -1.77
C GLY A 16 15.07 -17.39 -1.77
N LEU A 17 15.83 -16.53 -1.07
CA LEU A 17 15.90 -15.10 -1.31
C LEU A 17 16.49 -14.92 -2.71
N LYS A 18 15.65 -15.23 -3.71
CA LYS A 18 15.82 -14.85 -5.10
C LYS A 18 15.89 -13.34 -5.05
N ARG A 19 17.11 -12.78 -4.94
CA ARG A 19 17.39 -11.35 -5.09
C ARG A 19 16.70 -10.96 -6.37
N GLN A 20 15.53 -10.37 -6.23
CA GLN A 20 14.72 -9.88 -7.32
C GLN A 20 15.55 -8.75 -7.92
N ARG A 21 16.41 -9.09 -8.89
CA ARG A 21 17.24 -8.14 -9.62
C ARG A 21 16.27 -7.12 -10.19
N GLN A 22 16.20 -5.95 -9.57
CA GLN A 22 15.38 -4.85 -10.03
C GLN A 22 15.83 -4.55 -11.46
N GLY A 23 14.95 -4.79 -12.44
CA GLY A 23 15.31 -4.75 -13.85
C GLY A 23 15.84 -3.37 -14.30
N PRO A 24 16.56 -3.31 -15.43
CA PRO A 24 17.25 -2.12 -15.94
C PRO A 24 16.34 -0.89 -16.12
N ARG A 25 15.02 -1.08 -16.20
CA ARG A 25 14.03 0.00 -16.28
C ARG A 25 13.93 0.88 -15.03
N PHE A 26 14.26 0.35 -13.84
CA PHE A 26 14.28 1.15 -12.61
C PHE A 26 15.43 2.19 -12.64
N TRP A 27 16.59 1.77 -13.15
CA TRP A 27 17.76 2.64 -13.31
C TRP A 27 17.54 3.74 -14.35
N LEU A 28 16.77 3.46 -15.40
CA LEU A 28 16.41 4.48 -16.40
C LEU A 28 15.58 5.62 -15.79
N GLY A 29 14.63 5.32 -14.90
CA GLY A 29 13.84 6.34 -14.20
C GLY A 29 14.72 7.24 -13.32
N VAL A 30 15.63 6.62 -12.55
CA VAL A 30 16.57 7.34 -11.69
C VAL A 30 17.54 8.20 -12.52
N GLY A 31 18.05 7.66 -13.63
CA GLY A 31 18.94 8.38 -14.54
C GLY A 31 18.29 9.61 -15.16
N VAL A 32 17.03 9.49 -15.63
CA VAL A 32 16.28 10.61 -16.20
C VAL A 32 16.01 11.69 -15.14
N THR A 33 15.69 11.32 -13.90
CA THR A 33 15.49 12.30 -12.81
C THR A 33 16.77 13.00 -12.39
N CYS A 34 17.90 12.29 -12.33
CA CYS A 34 19.20 12.90 -12.04
C CYS A 34 19.61 13.85 -13.17
N ALA A 35 19.41 13.46 -14.44
CA ALA A 35 19.69 14.32 -15.59
C ALA A 35 18.82 15.60 -15.56
N TRP A 36 17.52 15.48 -15.24
CA TRP A 36 16.63 16.63 -15.09
C TRP A 36 17.02 17.56 -13.94
N ALA A 37 17.45 16.99 -12.80
CA ALA A 37 17.97 17.77 -11.68
C ALA A 37 19.25 18.54 -12.05
N VAL A 38 20.16 17.92 -12.82
CA VAL A 38 21.37 18.58 -13.32
C VAL A 38 21.02 19.73 -14.27
N VAL A 39 20.08 19.54 -15.20
CA VAL A 39 19.61 20.60 -16.10
C VAL A 39 19.00 21.76 -15.32
N LEU A 40 18.22 21.47 -14.28
CA LEU A 40 17.66 22.47 -13.37
C LEU A 40 18.72 23.30 -12.66
N VAL A 41 19.74 22.64 -12.10
CA VAL A 41 20.88 23.30 -11.47
C VAL A 41 21.63 24.19 -12.46
N LEU A 42 21.85 23.72 -13.70
CA LEU A 42 22.50 24.51 -14.75
C LEU A 42 21.69 25.74 -15.16
N LEU A 43 20.35 25.63 -15.22
CA LEU A 43 19.47 26.77 -15.51
C LEU A 43 19.51 27.82 -14.40
N VAL A 44 19.59 27.40 -13.13
CA VAL A 44 19.75 28.30 -11.98
C VAL A 44 21.10 29.01 -12.01
N ILE A 45 22.20 28.28 -12.26
CA ILE A 45 23.56 28.86 -12.36
C ILE A 45 23.62 29.90 -13.50
N ARG A 46 23.02 29.61 -14.65
CA ARG A 46 23.00 30.53 -15.80
C ARG A 46 22.18 31.79 -15.50
N ALA A 47 21.07 31.66 -14.77
CA ALA A 47 20.28 32.80 -14.30
C ALA A 47 21.02 33.63 -13.24
N PHE A 48 21.87 33.02 -12.41
CA PHE A 48 22.72 33.72 -11.44
C PHE A 48 23.73 34.64 -12.11
N ASN A 49 24.32 34.18 -13.22
CA ASN A 49 25.33 34.94 -13.94
C ASN A 49 24.76 36.10 -14.78
N SER A 50 23.43 36.26 -14.89
CA SER A 50 22.79 37.30 -15.72
C SER A 50 22.28 38.54 -14.95
N GLY A 51 22.53 38.62 -13.63
CA GLY A 51 22.72 39.89 -12.94
C GLY A 51 21.52 40.78 -12.61
N SER A 52 20.25 40.42 -12.86
CA SER A 52 19.12 41.27 -12.43
C SER A 52 17.83 40.48 -12.21
N GLY A 53 17.22 40.55 -11.02
CA GLY A 53 15.84 40.11 -10.69
C GLY A 53 15.43 38.65 -10.96
N GLY A 54 16.09 37.95 -11.87
CA GLY A 54 15.80 36.62 -12.37
C GLY A 54 16.27 35.52 -11.46
N LEU A 55 17.02 35.82 -10.39
CA LEU A 55 17.38 34.85 -9.37
C LEU A 55 16.18 34.32 -8.60
N ALA A 56 15.32 35.21 -8.13
CA ALA A 56 14.09 34.81 -7.48
C ALA A 56 13.17 34.03 -8.44
N VAL A 57 13.08 34.47 -9.70
CA VAL A 57 12.24 33.84 -10.73
C VAL A 57 12.78 32.45 -11.13
N SER A 58 14.09 32.33 -11.37
CA SER A 58 14.74 31.05 -11.72
C SER A 58 14.74 30.06 -10.56
N ALA A 59 14.96 30.52 -9.33
CA ALA A 59 14.85 29.69 -8.13
C ALA A 59 13.40 29.20 -7.93
N LEU A 60 12.41 30.06 -8.15
CA LEU A 60 10.99 29.68 -8.09
C LEU A 60 10.64 28.65 -9.17
N ILE A 61 11.06 28.89 -10.42
CA ILE A 61 10.87 27.93 -11.53
C ILE A 61 11.55 26.60 -11.18
N ALA A 62 12.76 26.65 -10.63
CA ALA A 62 13.47 25.45 -10.26
C ALA A 62 12.79 24.66 -9.14
N ALA A 63 12.29 25.35 -8.12
CA ALA A 63 11.50 24.75 -7.05
C ALA A 63 10.22 24.11 -7.59
N ILE A 64 9.48 24.80 -8.44
CA ILE A 64 8.25 24.28 -9.06
C ILE A 64 8.54 23.01 -9.88
N LEU A 65 9.57 23.05 -10.73
CA LEU A 65 9.95 21.90 -11.56
C LEU A 65 10.49 20.74 -10.72
N PHE A 66 11.23 21.01 -9.66
CA PHE A 66 11.70 20.00 -8.72
C PHE A 66 10.52 19.32 -8.01
N THR A 67 9.57 20.11 -7.46
CA THR A 67 8.35 19.58 -6.86
C THR A 67 7.52 18.78 -7.86
N ALA A 68 7.32 19.30 -9.07
CA ALA A 68 6.59 18.60 -10.13
C ALA A 68 7.27 17.26 -10.48
N THR A 69 8.60 17.23 -10.56
CA THR A 69 9.38 16.01 -10.82
C THR A 69 9.20 15.00 -9.68
N LEU A 70 9.29 15.43 -8.42
CA LEU A 70 9.06 14.56 -7.27
C LEU A 70 7.66 13.95 -7.28
N LEU A 71 6.64 14.75 -7.57
CA LEU A 71 5.25 14.28 -7.66
C LEU A 71 5.06 13.29 -8.82
N PHE A 72 5.69 13.56 -9.97
CA PHE A 72 5.66 12.66 -11.13
C PHE A 72 6.34 11.32 -10.83
N VAL A 73 7.54 11.34 -10.26
CA VAL A 73 8.28 10.14 -9.88
C VAL A 73 7.52 9.32 -8.87
N PHE A 74 6.96 9.97 -7.84
CA PHE A 74 6.14 9.29 -6.84
C PHE A 74 4.92 8.62 -7.49
N GLY A 75 4.19 9.34 -8.35
CA GLY A 75 3.04 8.81 -9.09
C GLY A 75 3.42 7.62 -9.97
N PHE A 76 4.53 7.74 -10.72
CA PHE A 76 5.06 6.70 -11.58
C PHE A 76 5.45 5.44 -10.80
N LEU A 77 6.17 5.59 -9.69
CA LEU A 77 6.54 4.47 -8.82
C LEU A 77 5.31 3.78 -8.21
N ASN A 78 4.30 4.56 -7.80
CA ASN A 78 3.07 4.03 -7.24
C ASN A 78 2.26 3.25 -8.29
N ALA A 79 2.12 3.80 -9.50
CA ALA A 79 1.45 3.15 -10.61
C ALA A 79 2.14 1.84 -11.02
N HIS A 80 3.47 1.84 -11.12
CA HIS A 80 4.23 0.62 -11.41
C HIS A 80 4.12 -0.42 -10.29
N ARG A 81 4.12 -0.01 -9.02
CA ARG A 81 3.90 -0.92 -7.89
C ARG A 81 2.54 -1.58 -8.02
N LEU A 82 1.49 -0.80 -8.24
CA LEU A 82 0.12 -1.31 -8.36
C LEU A 82 -0.02 -2.27 -9.55
N ALA A 83 0.54 -1.92 -10.71
CA ALA A 83 0.53 -2.79 -11.88
C ALA A 83 1.24 -4.13 -11.62
N ARG A 84 2.37 -4.13 -10.90
CA ARG A 84 3.06 -5.37 -10.51
C ARG A 84 2.23 -6.23 -9.56
N VAL A 85 1.55 -5.60 -8.60
CA VAL A 85 0.67 -6.31 -7.66
C VAL A 85 -0.51 -6.92 -8.41
N GLN A 86 -1.15 -6.16 -9.31
CA GLN A 86 -2.24 -6.67 -10.15
C GLN A 86 -1.80 -7.82 -11.05
N GLN A 87 -0.57 -7.77 -11.60
CA GLN A 87 0.00 -8.88 -12.37
C GLN A 87 0.28 -10.12 -11.51
N ALA A 88 0.71 -9.93 -10.25
CA ALA A 88 0.98 -11.04 -9.34
C ALA A 88 -0.30 -11.67 -8.77
N PHE A 89 -1.40 -10.91 -8.71
CA PHE A 89 -2.68 -11.34 -8.15
C PHE A 89 -3.84 -10.95 -9.09
N PRO A 90 -3.98 -11.60 -10.25
CA PRO A 90 -4.94 -11.19 -11.29
C PRO A 90 -6.40 -11.38 -10.91
N SER A 91 -6.70 -12.32 -9.99
CA SER A 91 -8.05 -12.61 -9.50
C SER A 91 -8.39 -11.87 -8.20
N ALA A 92 -7.47 -11.10 -7.64
CA ALA A 92 -7.66 -10.43 -6.36
C ALA A 92 -8.08 -8.97 -6.56
N VAL A 93 -8.87 -8.45 -5.61
CA VAL A 93 -9.14 -7.02 -5.52
C VAL A 93 -7.95 -6.33 -4.87
N VAL A 94 -7.39 -5.36 -5.58
CA VAL A 94 -6.18 -4.64 -5.18
C VAL A 94 -6.53 -3.18 -4.89
N VAL A 95 -6.40 -2.77 -3.63
CA VAL A 95 -6.73 -1.43 -3.16
C VAL A 95 -5.48 -0.78 -2.56
N PRO A 96 -4.98 0.36 -3.08
CA PRO A 96 -3.96 1.11 -2.37
C PRO A 96 -4.57 1.78 -1.15
N VAL A 97 -3.89 1.73 -0.01
CA VAL A 97 -4.44 2.18 1.27
C VAL A 97 -3.43 3.03 2.04
N VAL A 98 -3.93 4.02 2.76
CA VAL A 98 -3.14 4.76 3.75
C VAL A 98 -3.18 3.99 5.06
N VAL A 99 -2.01 3.75 5.64
CA VAL A 99 -1.90 3.11 6.95
C VAL A 99 -2.00 4.16 8.04
N ALA A 100 -3.21 4.38 8.55
CA ALA A 100 -3.43 5.14 9.77
C ALA A 100 -2.82 4.41 10.99
N PRO A 101 -2.42 5.12 12.07
CA PRO A 101 -1.90 4.49 13.28
C PRO A 101 -2.82 3.40 13.83
N LEU A 102 -4.13 3.68 13.88
CA LEU A 102 -5.14 2.73 14.33
C LEU A 102 -5.14 1.44 13.50
N LEU A 103 -5.01 1.51 12.18
CA LEU A 103 -4.95 0.32 11.33
C LEU A 103 -3.70 -0.52 11.63
N ALA A 104 -2.54 0.11 11.84
CA ALA A 104 -1.31 -0.61 12.15
C ALA A 104 -1.41 -1.36 13.50
N ASP A 105 -2.01 -0.73 14.50
CA ASP A 105 -2.21 -1.33 15.82
C ASP A 105 -3.26 -2.44 15.79
N GLN A 106 -4.39 -2.23 15.11
CA GLN A 106 -5.43 -3.25 14.95
C GLN A 106 -4.93 -4.46 14.14
N LEU A 107 -4.12 -4.24 13.09
CA LEU A 107 -3.47 -5.35 12.38
C LEU A 107 -2.48 -6.11 13.26
N ARG A 108 -1.75 -5.43 14.14
CA ARG A 108 -0.85 -6.10 15.08
C ARG A 108 -1.64 -6.95 16.07
N ALA A 109 -2.69 -6.39 16.67
CA ALA A 109 -3.58 -7.09 17.58
C ALA A 109 -4.24 -8.30 16.91
N LEU A 110 -4.77 -8.14 15.70
CA LEU A 110 -5.38 -9.21 14.91
C LEU A 110 -4.39 -10.34 14.64
N MET A 111 -3.20 -10.03 14.13
CA MET A 111 -2.21 -11.06 13.81
C MET A 111 -1.79 -11.84 15.06
N THR A 112 -1.67 -11.17 16.22
CA THR A 112 -1.42 -11.81 17.51
C THR A 112 -2.59 -12.70 17.94
N ALA A 113 -3.83 -12.20 17.86
CA ALA A 113 -5.03 -12.96 18.26
C ALA A 113 -5.29 -14.20 17.37
N LEU A 114 -4.84 -14.17 16.11
CA LEU A 114 -4.90 -15.31 15.20
C LEU A 114 -3.69 -16.26 15.32
N GLY A 115 -2.71 -15.96 16.17
CA GLY A 115 -1.47 -16.75 16.29
C GLY A 115 -0.60 -16.71 15.04
N LEU A 116 -0.73 -15.66 14.22
CA LEU A 116 -0.01 -15.50 12.96
C LEU A 116 1.28 -14.66 13.14
N ALA A 117 2.12 -14.65 12.11
CA ALA A 117 3.35 -13.87 12.10
C ALA A 117 3.07 -12.38 12.37
N ARG A 118 3.88 -11.75 13.24
CA ARG A 118 3.68 -10.36 13.66
C ARG A 118 3.58 -9.40 12.47
N SER A 119 2.56 -8.54 12.49
CA SER A 119 2.40 -7.47 11.49
C SER A 119 3.65 -6.58 11.46
N ARG A 120 4.21 -6.41 10.26
CA ARG A 120 5.34 -5.49 9.97
C ARG A 120 4.89 -4.17 9.35
N VAL A 121 3.58 -3.91 9.36
CA VAL A 121 3.00 -2.68 8.83
C VAL A 121 3.38 -1.51 9.75
N LYS A 122 4.01 -0.47 9.17
CA LYS A 122 4.40 0.74 9.90
C LYS A 122 3.30 1.80 9.78
N PRO A 123 3.00 2.56 10.85
CA PRO A 123 2.03 3.65 10.79
C PRO A 123 2.53 4.74 9.82
N THR A 124 1.62 5.56 9.29
CA THR A 124 1.91 6.68 8.38
C THR A 124 2.62 6.27 7.08
N THR A 125 2.46 5.02 6.66
CA THR A 125 2.99 4.52 5.40
C THR A 125 1.88 4.21 4.40
N TYR A 126 2.29 4.01 3.14
CA TYR A 126 1.41 3.52 2.09
C TYR A 126 1.52 2.00 2.00
N ALA A 127 0.36 1.35 1.93
CA ALA A 127 0.27 -0.09 1.73
C ALA A 127 -0.65 -0.40 0.55
N THR A 128 -0.70 -1.66 0.17
CA THR A 128 -1.64 -2.17 -0.82
C THR A 128 -2.35 -3.36 -0.20
N LEU A 129 -3.66 -3.23 -0.01
CA LEU A 129 -4.52 -4.32 0.39
C LEU A 129 -4.80 -5.18 -0.85
N VAL A 130 -4.60 -6.48 -0.71
CA VAL A 130 -4.91 -7.48 -1.73
C VAL A 130 -5.83 -8.49 -1.07
N ALA A 131 -7.04 -8.64 -1.60
CA ALA A 131 -8.03 -9.56 -1.06
C ALA A 131 -8.53 -10.49 -2.17
N ASP A 132 -8.50 -11.79 -1.90
CA ASP A 132 -9.11 -12.83 -2.71
C ASP A 132 -9.94 -13.77 -1.80
N GLY A 133 -10.54 -14.80 -2.38
CA GLY A 133 -11.37 -15.76 -1.63
C GLY A 133 -10.62 -16.63 -0.64
N VAL A 134 -9.29 -16.51 -0.55
CA VAL A 134 -8.44 -17.34 0.33
C VAL A 134 -7.76 -16.51 1.40
N THR A 135 -7.19 -15.36 1.03
CA THR A 135 -6.40 -14.51 1.93
C THR A 135 -6.65 -13.03 1.72
N VAL A 136 -6.59 -12.29 2.83
CA VAL A 136 -6.43 -10.85 2.84
C VAL A 136 -5.00 -10.52 3.23
N ARG A 137 -4.29 -9.79 2.36
CA ARG A 137 -2.87 -9.45 2.50
C ARG A 137 -2.68 -7.95 2.49
N VAL A 138 -1.82 -7.47 3.37
CA VAL A 138 -1.34 -6.09 3.37
C VAL A 138 0.11 -6.09 2.90
N LEU A 139 0.33 -5.60 1.69
CA LEU A 139 1.64 -5.48 1.08
C LEU A 139 2.23 -4.10 1.38
N THR A 140 3.50 -4.05 1.77
CA THR A 140 4.21 -2.78 2.05
C THR A 140 5.53 -2.69 1.30
N GLY A 141 6.02 -1.46 1.17
CA GLY A 141 7.29 -1.17 0.50
C GLY A 141 7.21 -1.27 -1.03
N ALA A 142 8.33 -0.96 -1.68
CA ALA A 142 8.43 -0.95 -3.15
C ALA A 142 8.40 -2.37 -3.76
N THR A 143 8.73 -3.39 -2.96
CA THR A 143 8.84 -4.78 -3.37
C THR A 143 7.52 -5.55 -3.28
N GLY A 144 6.48 -4.98 -2.65
CA GLY A 144 5.19 -5.65 -2.47
C GLY A 144 5.26 -6.86 -1.55
N ILE A 145 6.16 -6.84 -0.55
CA ILE A 145 6.31 -7.94 0.39
C ILE A 145 5.11 -7.95 1.35
N PRO A 146 4.51 -9.13 1.64
CA PRO A 146 3.48 -9.25 2.66
C PRO A 146 3.99 -8.82 4.04
N ALA A 147 3.34 -7.80 4.59
CA ALA A 147 3.60 -7.30 5.94
C ALA A 147 2.58 -7.82 6.96
N ALA A 148 1.38 -8.16 6.51
CA ALA A 148 0.37 -8.92 7.24
C ALA A 148 -0.42 -9.77 6.24
N SER A 149 -0.90 -10.94 6.68
CA SER A 149 -1.71 -11.85 5.88
C SER A 149 -2.56 -12.69 6.81
N PHE A 150 -3.87 -12.72 6.57
CA PHE A 150 -4.81 -13.55 7.33
C PHE A 150 -5.83 -14.17 6.36
N PRO A 151 -6.48 -15.29 6.73
CA PRO A 151 -7.35 -15.99 5.81
C PRO A 151 -8.72 -15.28 5.69
N SER A 152 -9.30 -15.32 4.49
CA SER A 152 -10.52 -14.59 4.13
C SER A 152 -11.77 -15.13 4.82
N ASP A 153 -11.78 -16.41 5.20
CA ASP A 153 -12.84 -17.07 5.96
C ASP A 153 -13.07 -16.45 7.36
N ARG A 154 -12.09 -15.70 7.88
CA ARG A 154 -12.22 -14.98 9.16
C ARG A 154 -12.90 -13.63 9.01
N VAL A 155 -13.04 -13.10 7.80
CA VAL A 155 -13.73 -11.82 7.58
C VAL A 155 -15.23 -12.04 7.69
N ARG A 156 -15.87 -11.31 8.60
CA ARG A 156 -17.32 -11.39 8.83
C ARG A 156 -18.08 -10.39 7.98
N SER A 157 -17.60 -9.16 7.97
CA SER A 157 -18.27 -8.05 7.31
C SER A 157 -17.25 -7.10 6.69
N VAL A 158 -17.69 -6.44 5.62
CA VAL A 158 -16.97 -5.35 4.96
C VAL A 158 -17.99 -4.24 4.78
N VAL A 159 -17.87 -3.20 5.60
CA VAL A 159 -18.85 -2.10 5.66
C VAL A 159 -18.16 -0.75 5.51
N LEU A 160 -18.93 0.28 5.19
CA LEU A 160 -18.42 1.64 5.24
C LEU A 160 -18.31 2.08 6.69
N GLY A 161 -17.20 2.71 7.02
CA GLY A 161 -16.93 3.28 8.32
C GLY A 161 -16.17 4.59 8.19
N SER A 162 -15.51 4.97 9.26
CA SER A 162 -14.67 6.16 9.29
C SER A 162 -13.36 5.87 10.01
N ALA A 163 -12.31 6.60 9.63
CA ALA A 163 -10.99 6.50 10.24
C ALA A 163 -10.41 7.89 10.44
N VAL A 164 -9.68 8.06 11.54
CA VAL A 164 -8.92 9.29 11.80
C VAL A 164 -7.54 9.16 11.14
N VAL A 165 -7.27 10.06 10.18
CA VAL A 165 -5.99 10.14 9.48
C VAL A 165 -5.40 11.53 9.72
N GLY A 166 -4.36 11.59 10.56
CA GLY A 166 -3.81 12.87 11.03
C GLY A 166 -4.85 13.63 11.87
N MET A 167 -5.26 14.82 11.39
CA MET A 167 -6.27 15.67 12.05
C MET A 167 -7.65 15.60 11.40
N ARG A 168 -7.88 14.68 10.45
CA ARG A 168 -9.13 14.59 9.69
C ARG A 168 -9.79 13.23 9.86
N THR A 169 -11.11 13.23 9.99
CA THR A 169 -11.93 12.03 9.84
C THR A 169 -12.20 11.82 8.36
N MET A 170 -11.90 10.62 7.85
CA MET A 170 -12.12 10.24 6.46
C MET A 170 -13.03 9.02 6.41
N THR A 171 -13.82 8.91 5.35
CA THR A 171 -14.55 7.68 5.02
C THR A 171 -13.55 6.55 4.80
N ALA A 172 -13.82 5.40 5.40
CA ALA A 172 -12.97 4.22 5.35
C ALA A 172 -13.82 2.97 5.12
N ILE A 173 -13.17 1.87 4.76
CA ILE A 173 -13.78 0.54 4.69
C ILE A 173 -13.41 -0.16 5.99
N ALA A 174 -14.40 -0.46 6.82
CA ALA A 174 -14.21 -1.25 8.02
C ALA A 174 -14.33 -2.74 7.66
N ILE A 175 -13.23 -3.48 7.85
CA ILE A 175 -13.18 -4.93 7.65
C ILE A 175 -13.21 -5.58 9.03
N GLU A 176 -14.30 -6.24 9.37
CA GLU A 176 -14.41 -6.94 10.65
C GLU A 176 -13.92 -8.38 10.52
N VAL A 177 -12.96 -8.73 11.37
CA VAL A 177 -12.32 -10.05 11.36
C VAL A 177 -12.59 -10.77 12.67
N ALA A 178 -13.11 -11.99 12.58
CA ALA A 178 -13.36 -12.85 13.71
C ALA A 178 -12.06 -13.41 14.29
N THR A 179 -11.86 -13.21 15.59
CA THR A 179 -10.81 -13.87 16.38
C THR A 179 -11.43 -14.69 17.49
N PHE A 180 -10.61 -15.47 18.20
CA PHE A 180 -11.06 -16.22 19.37
C PHE A 180 -11.48 -15.31 20.55
N GLU A 181 -10.94 -14.09 20.61
CA GLU A 181 -11.20 -13.12 21.69
C GLU A 181 -12.34 -12.15 21.36
N GLY A 182 -12.79 -12.11 20.10
CA GLY A 182 -13.82 -11.18 19.64
C GLY A 182 -13.61 -10.75 18.19
N ALA A 183 -14.44 -9.82 17.71
CA ALA A 183 -14.26 -9.21 16.39
C ALA A 183 -13.28 -8.04 16.47
N VAL A 184 -12.34 -7.98 15.52
CA VAL A 184 -11.41 -6.85 15.35
C VAL A 184 -11.82 -6.08 14.10
N SER A 185 -12.06 -4.78 14.23
CA SER A 185 -12.39 -3.91 13.09
C SER A 185 -11.13 -3.25 12.55
N LEU A 186 -10.85 -3.46 11.27
CA LEU A 186 -9.72 -2.89 10.55
C LEU A 186 -10.20 -1.70 9.70
N PRO A 187 -9.90 -0.45 10.11
CA PRO A 187 -10.27 0.73 9.32
C PRO A 187 -9.29 0.94 8.16
N VAL A 188 -9.71 0.59 6.96
CA VAL A 188 -8.92 0.70 5.73
C VAL A 188 -9.30 1.98 5.00
N THR A 189 -8.39 2.95 4.90
CA THR A 189 -8.63 4.20 4.14
C THR A 189 -8.08 4.07 2.72
N PRO A 190 -8.94 3.95 1.68
CA PRO A 190 -8.47 3.80 0.31
C PRO A 190 -7.79 5.07 -0.20
N MET A 191 -6.85 4.89 -1.12
CA MET A 191 -6.23 5.96 -1.88
C MET A 191 -6.71 5.93 -3.32
N ARG A 192 -6.66 7.09 -3.99
CA ARG A 192 -6.90 7.14 -5.43
C ARG A 192 -5.78 6.42 -6.18
N THR A 193 -6.17 5.53 -7.08
CA THR A 193 -5.27 4.83 -8.00
C THR A 193 -4.96 5.66 -9.25
N ARG A 194 -5.89 6.55 -9.64
CA ARG A 194 -5.82 7.37 -10.86
C ARG A 194 -6.04 8.84 -10.56
N GLY A 195 -5.43 9.70 -11.38
CA GLY A 195 -5.57 11.16 -11.27
C GLY A 195 -4.79 11.76 -10.10
N ASN A 196 -5.36 12.79 -9.47
CA ASN A 196 -4.71 13.48 -8.36
C ASN A 196 -4.82 12.66 -7.06
N TRP A 197 -3.75 11.97 -6.71
CA TRP A 197 -3.59 11.14 -5.50
C TRP A 197 -3.55 11.94 -4.19
N LEU A 198 -3.46 13.28 -4.26
CA LEU A 198 -3.58 14.17 -3.11
C LEU A 198 -5.05 14.51 -2.77
N ARG A 199 -6.00 14.16 -3.66
CA ARG A 199 -7.43 14.33 -3.38
C ARG A 199 -8.00 13.10 -2.68
N ALA A 200 -8.96 13.35 -1.79
CA ALA A 200 -9.76 12.29 -1.18
C ALA A 200 -10.49 11.47 -2.25
N VAL A 201 -10.66 10.17 -1.97
CA VAL A 201 -11.49 9.27 -2.76
C VAL A 201 -12.95 9.66 -2.51
N PRO A 202 -13.79 9.88 -3.54
CA PRO A 202 -15.22 10.13 -3.35
C PRO A 202 -15.90 8.95 -2.63
N ASP A 203 -16.86 9.23 -1.75
CA ASP A 203 -17.55 8.20 -0.96
C ASP A 203 -18.21 7.12 -1.82
N ALA A 204 -18.76 7.49 -2.98
CA ALA A 204 -19.35 6.55 -3.94
C ALA A 204 -18.30 5.56 -4.51
N GLU A 205 -17.05 5.98 -4.67
CA GLU A 205 -15.95 5.11 -5.11
C GLU A 205 -15.49 4.21 -3.96
N ILE A 206 -15.49 4.69 -2.72
CA ILE A 206 -15.21 3.87 -1.53
C ILE A 206 -16.30 2.80 -1.33
N ALA A 207 -17.57 3.15 -1.52
CA ALA A 207 -18.70 2.22 -1.46
C ALA A 207 -18.56 1.08 -2.49
N ARG A 208 -18.18 1.43 -3.74
CA ARG A 208 -17.90 0.42 -4.78
C ARG A 208 -16.74 -0.48 -4.40
N LEU A 209 -15.64 0.09 -3.89
CA LEU A 209 -14.49 -0.71 -3.43
C LEU A 209 -14.85 -1.64 -2.26
N ALA A 210 -15.73 -1.20 -1.35
CA ALA A 210 -16.21 -2.03 -0.26
C ALA A 210 -17.03 -3.22 -0.78
N GLU A 211 -17.87 -3.01 -1.79
CA GLU A 211 -18.62 -4.08 -2.45
C GLU A 211 -17.69 -5.06 -3.19
N ASP A 212 -16.74 -4.52 -3.97
CA ASP A 212 -15.75 -5.34 -4.70
C ASP A 212 -14.94 -6.21 -3.72
N LEU A 213 -14.50 -5.63 -2.60
CA LEU A 213 -13.81 -6.38 -1.53
C LEU A 213 -14.70 -7.45 -0.92
N ARG A 214 -15.97 -7.13 -0.61
CA ARG A 214 -16.93 -8.08 -0.05
C ARG A 214 -17.12 -9.27 -0.99
N SER A 215 -17.36 -8.99 -2.27
CA SER A 215 -17.54 -10.00 -3.30
C SER A 215 -16.29 -10.86 -3.50
N ALA A 216 -15.10 -10.26 -3.46
CA ALA A 216 -13.84 -10.99 -3.67
C ALA A 216 -13.47 -11.89 -2.48
N ILE A 217 -13.78 -11.45 -1.26
CA ILE A 217 -13.57 -12.22 -0.02
C ILE A 217 -14.62 -13.35 0.10
N GLY A 218 -15.80 -13.17 -0.49
CA GLY A 218 -16.91 -14.13 -0.41
C GLY A 218 -17.74 -13.97 0.87
N CYS A 219 -17.71 -12.79 1.50
CA CYS A 219 -18.58 -12.51 2.65
C CYS A 219 -20.03 -12.32 2.18
N PRO A 220 -21.03 -12.91 2.86
CA PRO A 220 -22.42 -12.64 2.55
C PRO A 220 -22.70 -11.14 2.72
N ALA A 221 -23.52 -10.57 1.83
CA ALA A 221 -24.07 -9.24 2.04
C ALA A 221 -24.76 -9.23 3.41
N GLU A 222 -24.53 -8.19 4.22
CA GLU A 222 -25.35 -7.94 5.40
C GLU A 222 -26.80 -7.86 4.90
N SER A 223 -27.54 -8.96 5.07
CA SER A 223 -28.97 -9.00 4.84
C SER A 223 -29.53 -8.03 5.86
N GLY A 224 -29.85 -6.82 5.39
CA GLY A 224 -30.17 -5.69 6.24
C GLY A 224 -31.04 -6.15 7.39
N GLN A 225 -30.50 -6.05 8.61
CA GLN A 225 -31.36 -5.85 9.76
C GLN A 225 -32.02 -4.50 9.54
N SER A 226 -33.12 -4.55 8.80
CA SER A 226 -34.22 -3.60 8.84
C SER A 226 -34.83 -3.70 10.24
N GLY A 227 -34.05 -3.28 11.24
CA GLY A 227 -34.46 -3.13 12.62
C GLY A 227 -35.02 -1.72 12.78
N THR A 228 -36.34 -1.66 12.67
CA THR A 228 -37.28 -0.70 13.29
C THR A 228 -36.71 0.37 14.19
#